data_AF-A0AAV9ZSF0-F1
#
_entry.id   AF-A0AAV9ZSF0-F1
#
_cell.length_a   1.000
_cell.length_b   1.000
_cell.length_c   1.000
_cell.angle_alpha   90.00
_cell.angle_beta   90.00
_cell.angle_gamma   90.00
#
_symmetry.space_group_name_H-M   'P 1'
#
loop_
_entity.id
_entity.type
_entity.pdbx_description
1 polymer ?
#
loop_
_entity_poly.entity_id
_entity_poly.type
_entity_poly.pdbx_seq_one_letter_code
_entity_poly.pdbx_strand_id
1 'polypeptide(L)'
;MCYMGMLENGLYEEPANDDCDGVHPSIIERYYGTQGRERQRADVESISTTSLEGQIHDAHASNFHHEAVGVPKHANPFDDEKSMQLFYDTLEAAIQRKIVPHGYGLQPEEWGDDGYPSFEILKSGRHGLKRLRIALPDFIWRP
;
A
#
# COMPACT_ATOMS: atom_id res chain seq x y z
N MET A 1 -18.38 -24.19 27.41
CA MET A 1 -17.27 -25.01 26.87
C MET A 1 -16.82 -24.36 25.56
N CYS A 2 -15.72 -23.60 25.58
CA CYS A 2 -15.28 -22.73 24.47
C CYS A 2 -13.99 -23.24 23.79
N TYR A 3 -13.83 -24.56 23.66
CA TYR A 3 -12.56 -25.12 23.16
C TYR A 3 -12.51 -25.32 21.63
N MET A 4 -13.66 -25.30 20.92
CA MET A 4 -13.68 -25.58 19.48
C MET A 4 -13.19 -24.39 18.63
N GLY A 5 -13.53 -23.14 19.03
CA GLY A 5 -13.19 -21.94 18.25
C GLY A 5 -11.69 -21.60 18.24
N MET A 6 -10.93 -22.03 19.25
CA MET A 6 -9.48 -21.80 19.37
C MET A 6 -8.66 -22.67 18.42
N LEU A 7 -9.17 -23.84 18.00
CA LEU A 7 -8.45 -24.73 17.08
C LEU A 7 -8.60 -24.30 15.61
N GLU A 8 -9.69 -23.63 15.25
CA GLU A 8 -9.96 -23.22 13.87
C GLU A 8 -9.39 -21.83 13.52
N ASN A 9 -9.34 -20.90 14.48
CA ASN A 9 -8.96 -19.51 14.22
C ASN A 9 -7.57 -19.12 14.76
N GLY A 10 -6.84 -20.06 15.34
CA GLY A 10 -5.55 -19.81 16.00
C GLY A 10 -5.71 -19.13 17.36
N LEU A 11 -4.63 -19.16 18.14
CA LEU A 11 -4.53 -18.39 19.38
C LEU A 11 -4.36 -16.92 19.00
N TYR A 12 -5.32 -16.08 19.35
CA TYR A 12 -5.15 -14.63 19.28
C TYR A 12 -4.01 -14.29 20.25
N GLU A 13 -2.84 -13.95 19.71
CA GLU A 13 -1.81 -13.26 20.51
C GLU A 13 -2.48 -12.01 21.05
N GLU A 14 -2.59 -11.90 22.37
CA GLU A 14 -3.23 -10.76 23.03
C GLU A 14 -2.63 -9.47 22.44
N PRO A 15 -3.42 -8.66 21.71
CA PRO A 15 -2.94 -7.35 21.35
C PRO A 15 -2.95 -6.52 22.64
N ALA A 16 -1.97 -5.66 22.81
CA ALA A 16 -1.90 -4.67 23.90
C ALA A 16 -3.07 -3.65 23.92
N ASN A 17 -4.16 -3.93 23.19
CA ASN A 17 -5.47 -3.33 23.26
C ASN A 17 -6.48 -4.46 22.98
N ASP A 18 -7.05 -5.04 24.03
CA ASP A 18 -8.28 -5.80 23.89
C ASP A 18 -9.37 -4.77 23.54
N ASP A 19 -9.85 -4.78 22.30
CA ASP A 19 -10.92 -3.89 21.83
C ASP A 19 -12.23 -4.04 22.63
N CYS A 20 -12.30 -5.06 23.50
CA CYS A 20 -13.42 -5.31 24.41
C CYS A 20 -13.13 -4.95 25.88
N ASP A 21 -11.99 -4.35 26.21
CA ASP A 21 -11.67 -3.96 27.58
C ASP A 21 -12.68 -2.94 28.13
N GLY A 22 -13.25 -3.24 29.30
CA GLY A 22 -14.33 -2.46 29.92
C GLY A 22 -15.74 -2.66 29.33
N VAL A 23 -15.92 -3.49 28.30
CA VAL A 23 -17.25 -3.81 27.76
C VAL A 23 -17.88 -4.96 28.56
N HIS A 24 -18.99 -4.67 29.25
CA HIS A 24 -19.68 -5.69 30.04
C HIS A 24 -20.19 -6.83 29.12
N PRO A 25 -19.99 -8.12 29.47
CA PRO A 25 -20.32 -9.26 28.60
C PRO A 25 -21.77 -9.26 28.08
N SER A 26 -22.71 -8.73 28.87
CA SER A 26 -24.12 -8.62 28.45
C SER A 26 -24.34 -7.67 27.27
N ILE A 27 -23.44 -6.70 27.04
CA ILE A 27 -23.47 -5.82 25.85
C ILE A 27 -23.11 -6.65 24.61
N ILE A 28 -22.05 -7.46 24.71
CA ILE A 28 -21.60 -8.35 23.63
C ILE A 28 -22.71 -9.36 23.32
N GLU A 29 -23.31 -9.99 24.32
CA GLU A 29 -24.44 -10.90 24.12
C GLU A 29 -25.67 -10.22 23.51
N ARG A 30 -25.94 -8.95 23.83
CA ARG A 30 -27.08 -8.22 23.28
C ARG A 30 -26.94 -7.92 21.79
N TYR A 31 -25.72 -7.63 21.33
CA TYR A 31 -25.47 -7.21 19.94
C TYR A 31 -24.92 -8.32 19.05
N TYR A 32 -24.18 -9.26 19.62
CA TYR A 32 -23.50 -10.36 18.92
C TYR A 32 -23.86 -11.74 19.48
N GLY A 33 -24.72 -11.82 20.50
CA GLY A 33 -25.19 -13.10 21.02
C GLY A 33 -26.10 -13.81 20.04
N THR A 34 -26.03 -15.14 20.07
CA THR A 34 -26.77 -16.04 19.16
C THR A 34 -28.26 -16.19 19.51
N GLN A 35 -28.77 -15.42 20.49
CA GLN A 35 -30.16 -15.48 20.93
C GLN A 35 -31.11 -14.53 20.18
N GLY A 36 -30.60 -13.78 19.20
CA GLY A 36 -31.44 -13.01 18.29
C GLY A 36 -32.20 -13.92 17.31
N ARG A 37 -33.50 -13.66 17.10
CA ARG A 37 -34.25 -14.24 15.99
C ARG A 37 -33.47 -13.96 14.70
N GLU A 38 -33.20 -14.99 13.89
CA GLU A 38 -32.52 -14.85 12.60
C GLU A 38 -33.11 -13.65 11.86
N ARG A 39 -32.34 -12.56 11.80
CA ARG A 39 -32.67 -11.48 10.89
C ARG A 39 -32.29 -12.02 9.53
N GLN A 40 -33.27 -12.52 8.78
CA GLN A 40 -33.16 -12.52 7.33
C GLN A 40 -32.78 -11.08 6.99
N ARG A 41 -31.55 -10.89 6.52
CA ARG A 41 -31.24 -9.70 5.74
C ARG A 41 -32.32 -9.71 4.68
N ALA A 42 -33.11 -8.63 4.60
CA ALA A 42 -34.04 -8.45 3.49
C ALA A 42 -33.26 -8.85 2.25
N ASP A 43 -33.83 -9.77 1.45
CA ASP A 43 -33.22 -10.24 0.21
C ASP A 43 -32.65 -9.00 -0.47
N VAL A 44 -31.32 -8.88 -0.42
CA VAL A 44 -30.64 -7.91 -1.26
C VAL A 44 -30.96 -8.49 -2.61
N GLU A 45 -31.94 -7.88 -3.29
CA GLU A 45 -32.30 -8.22 -4.67
C GLU A 45 -30.98 -8.55 -5.35
N SER A 46 -30.85 -9.80 -5.80
CA SER A 46 -29.61 -10.25 -6.40
C SER A 46 -29.39 -9.37 -7.62
N ILE A 47 -28.65 -8.27 -7.44
CA ILE A 47 -28.24 -7.40 -8.53
C ILE A 47 -27.54 -8.34 -9.47
N SER A 48 -28.10 -8.51 -10.66
CA SER A 48 -27.59 -9.44 -11.68
C SER A 48 -26.13 -9.08 -11.95
N THR A 49 -25.20 -9.80 -11.32
CA THR A 49 -23.76 -9.45 -11.32
C THR A 49 -23.19 -9.47 -12.73
N THR A 50 -23.81 -10.28 -13.60
CA THR A 50 -23.51 -10.40 -15.02
C THR A 50 -23.57 -9.07 -15.78
N SER A 51 -24.50 -8.17 -15.44
CA SER A 51 -24.60 -6.86 -16.09
C SER A 51 -23.53 -5.88 -15.62
N LEU A 52 -23.07 -6.01 -14.37
CA LEU A 52 -22.01 -5.16 -13.80
C LEU A 52 -20.63 -5.62 -14.28
N GLU A 53 -20.41 -6.93 -14.33
CA GLU A 53 -19.19 -7.55 -14.83
C GLU A 53 -18.91 -7.12 -16.27
N GLY A 54 -19.94 -7.12 -17.14
CA GLY A 54 -19.82 -6.63 -18.51
C GLY A 54 -19.47 -5.13 -18.58
N GLN A 55 -20.13 -4.29 -17.78
CA GLN A 55 -19.84 -2.85 -17.74
C GLN A 55 -18.43 -2.54 -17.23
N ILE A 56 -17.95 -3.27 -16.23
CA ILE A 56 -16.57 -3.14 -15.73
C ILE A 56 -15.58 -3.64 -16.79
N HIS A 57 -15.89 -4.76 -17.44
CA HIS A 57 -15.04 -5.28 -18.52
C HIS A 57 -14.91 -4.27 -19.66
N ASP A 58 -16.02 -3.72 -20.15
CA ASP A 58 -16.03 -2.74 -21.24
C ASP A 58 -15.35 -1.42 -20.84
N ALA A 59 -15.61 -0.94 -19.61
CA ALA A 59 -14.99 0.29 -19.10
C ALA A 59 -13.48 0.18 -18.92
N HIS A 60 -12.98 -1.03 -18.66
CA HIS A 60 -11.57 -1.27 -18.41
C HIS A 60 -10.82 -1.97 -19.56
N ALA A 61 -11.52 -2.40 -20.61
CA ALA A 61 -10.93 -3.11 -21.73
C ALA A 61 -9.78 -2.30 -22.37
N SER A 62 -9.95 -0.98 -22.54
CA SER A 62 -8.90 -0.11 -23.08
C SER A 62 -7.71 0.08 -22.12
N ASN A 63 -7.94 0.01 -20.81
CA ASN A 63 -6.90 0.19 -19.78
C ASN A 63 -6.04 -1.07 -19.61
N PHE A 64 -6.59 -2.26 -19.87
CA PHE A 64 -5.87 -3.53 -19.72
C PHE A 64 -5.40 -4.14 -21.04
N HIS A 65 -6.05 -3.81 -22.16
CA HIS A 65 -5.70 -4.33 -23.49
C HIS A 65 -5.10 -3.26 -24.41
N HIS A 66 -4.34 -2.32 -23.85
CA HIS A 66 -3.52 -1.45 -24.69
C HIS A 66 -2.35 -2.26 -25.30
N GLU A 67 -1.94 -1.90 -26.51
CA GLU A 67 -0.71 -2.44 -27.11
C GLU A 67 0.47 -2.14 -26.17
N ALA A 68 1.47 -3.02 -26.16
CA ALA A 68 2.65 -2.82 -25.33
C ALA A 68 3.25 -1.44 -25.59
N VAL A 69 3.36 -0.62 -24.53
CA VAL A 69 4.00 0.69 -24.64
C VAL A 69 5.45 0.47 -25.00
N GLY A 70 5.89 1.08 -26.10
CA GLY A 70 7.28 1.03 -26.53
C GLY A 70 8.16 1.54 -25.40
N VAL A 71 8.94 0.64 -24.80
CA VAL A 71 9.88 1.02 -23.73
C VAL A 71 10.95 1.93 -24.35
N PRO A 72 11.27 3.08 -23.73
CA PRO A 72 12.38 3.91 -24.16
C PRO A 72 13.65 3.07 -24.32
N LYS A 73 14.29 3.16 -25.49
CA LYS A 73 15.51 2.38 -25.79
C LYS A 73 16.74 2.93 -25.09
N HIS A 74 16.67 4.17 -24.61
CA HIS A 74 17.78 4.86 -23.97
C HIS A 74 17.55 4.87 -22.45
N ALA A 75 18.62 4.59 -21.70
CA ALA A 75 18.60 4.65 -20.24
C ALA A 75 18.52 6.11 -19.73
N ASN A 76 18.91 7.07 -20.57
CA ASN A 76 18.88 8.49 -20.24
C ASN A 76 17.56 9.11 -20.73
N PRO A 77 16.77 9.77 -19.86
CA PRO A 77 15.56 10.48 -20.25
C PRO A 77 15.84 11.79 -21.03
N PHE A 78 17.09 12.24 -21.11
CA PHE A 78 17.50 13.44 -21.84
C PHE A 78 18.08 13.11 -23.21
N ASP A 79 17.70 13.89 -24.22
CA ASP A 79 18.21 13.76 -25.60
C ASP A 79 19.64 14.29 -25.75
N ASP A 80 20.06 15.21 -24.89
CA ASP A 80 21.36 15.90 -24.96
C ASP A 80 21.92 16.27 -23.57
N GLU A 81 23.25 16.41 -23.50
CA GLU A 81 23.95 16.74 -22.24
C GLU A 81 23.57 18.13 -21.70
N LYS A 82 23.21 19.08 -22.58
CA LYS A 82 22.88 20.45 -22.14
C LYS A 82 21.51 20.50 -21.47
N SER A 83 20.53 19.77 -21.98
CA SER A 83 19.21 19.66 -21.34
C SER A 83 19.31 18.94 -20.00
N MET A 84 20.15 17.90 -19.91
CA MET A 84 20.47 17.24 -18.65
C MET A 84 21.10 18.21 -17.63
N GLN A 85 22.12 18.98 -18.05
CA GLN A 85 22.76 19.96 -17.18
C GLN A 85 21.77 21.05 -16.73
N LEU A 86 20.95 21.57 -17.66
CA LEU A 86 19.91 22.56 -17.34
C LEU A 86 18.92 22.03 -16.30
N PHE A 87 18.54 20.75 -16.39
CA PHE A 87 17.70 20.10 -15.40
C PHE A 87 18.36 20.08 -14.02
N TYR A 88 19.62 19.64 -13.93
CA TYR A 88 20.32 19.59 -12.65
C TYR A 88 20.51 20.99 -12.04
N ASP A 89 20.89 21.98 -12.84
CA ASP A 89 21.06 23.37 -12.38
C ASP A 89 19.73 23.95 -11.84
N THR A 90 18.62 23.67 -12.52
CA THR A 90 17.28 24.12 -12.09
C THR A 90 16.78 23.39 -10.85
N LEU A 91 17.07 22.09 -10.75
CA LEU A 91 16.75 21.28 -9.57
C LEU A 91 17.51 21.78 -8.34
N GLU A 92 18.81 22.05 -8.48
CA GLU A 92 19.63 22.58 -7.39
C GLU A 92 19.10 23.95 -6.93
N ALA A 93 18.75 24.83 -7.87
CA ALA A 93 18.13 26.12 -7.53
C ALA A 93 16.78 25.95 -6.81
N ALA A 94 15.97 24.94 -7.17
CA ALA A 94 14.70 24.66 -6.50
C ALA A 94 14.89 24.11 -5.08
N ILE A 95 15.90 23.25 -4.88
CA ILE A 95 16.30 22.75 -3.55
C ILE A 95 16.75 23.92 -2.66
N GLN A 96 17.63 24.79 -3.18
CA GLN A 96 18.12 25.97 -2.44
C GLN A 96 16.97 26.93 -2.06
N ARG A 97 15.95 27.04 -2.91
CA ARG A 97 14.75 27.86 -2.66
C ARG A 97 13.71 27.18 -1.77
N LYS A 98 13.94 25.95 -1.30
CA LYS A 98 13.02 25.14 -0.49
C LYS A 98 11.63 24.98 -1.13
N ILE A 99 11.59 24.86 -2.46
CA ILE A 99 10.35 24.62 -3.22
C ILE A 99 9.99 23.13 -3.20
N VAL A 100 10.96 22.25 -2.95
CA VAL A 100 10.76 20.80 -2.92
C VAL A 100 9.79 20.42 -1.81
N PRO A 101 8.68 19.72 -2.11
CA PRO A 101 7.70 19.32 -1.11
C PRO A 101 8.29 18.33 -0.11
N HIS A 102 7.77 18.36 1.12
CA HIS A 102 8.10 17.39 2.15
C HIS A 102 7.43 16.03 1.88
N GLY A 103 8.02 14.95 2.35
CA GLY A 103 7.57 13.56 2.22
C GLY A 103 8.12 12.81 1.01
N TYR A 104 9.02 13.41 0.23
CA TYR A 104 9.58 12.78 -0.98
C TYR A 104 10.96 12.14 -0.76
N GLY A 105 11.55 12.25 0.43
CA GLY A 105 12.84 11.64 0.77
C GLY A 105 14.03 12.34 0.11
N LEU A 106 13.85 13.58 -0.34
CA LEU A 106 14.87 14.36 -1.06
C LEU A 106 15.64 15.32 -0.14
N GLN A 107 15.05 15.67 1.02
CA GLN A 107 15.64 16.64 1.93
C GLN A 107 16.47 15.95 3.01
N PRO A 108 17.68 16.44 3.35
CA PRO A 108 18.48 15.89 4.44
C PRO A 108 17.76 15.82 5.79
N GLU A 109 16.80 16.72 6.02
CA GLU A 109 15.97 16.76 7.22
C GLU A 109 14.95 15.61 7.30
N GLU A 110 14.63 14.96 6.17
CA GLU A 110 13.74 13.78 6.11
C GLU A 110 14.49 12.48 6.39
N TRP A 111 15.82 12.54 6.38
CA TRP A 111 16.67 11.39 6.56
C TRP A 111 16.88 11.13 8.05
N GLY A 112 17.09 9.87 8.41
CA GLY A 112 17.44 9.50 9.78
C GLY A 112 18.84 9.97 10.17
N ASP A 113 19.26 9.65 11.40
CA ASP A 113 20.61 9.97 11.90
C ASP A 113 21.73 9.37 11.03
N ASP A 114 21.41 8.32 10.28
CA ASP A 114 22.28 7.61 9.34
C ASP A 114 22.26 8.17 7.91
N GLY A 115 21.48 9.22 7.64
CA GLY A 115 21.39 9.87 6.35
C GLY A 115 20.49 9.11 5.36
N TYR A 116 20.79 9.23 4.06
CA TYR A 116 19.96 8.59 3.02
C TYR A 116 20.09 7.07 3.13
N PRO A 117 18.97 6.32 3.09
CA PRO A 117 18.98 4.89 3.32
C PRO A 117 19.78 4.17 2.23
N SER A 118 20.83 3.45 2.64
CA SER A 118 21.66 2.63 1.74
C SER A 118 21.05 1.25 1.43
N PHE A 119 19.93 0.92 2.08
CA PHE A 119 19.16 -0.30 1.82
C PHE A 119 17.70 -0.12 2.21
N GLU A 120 16.83 -0.84 1.50
CA GLU A 120 15.42 -0.94 1.81
C GLU A 120 15.05 -2.42 2.07
N ILE A 121 14.12 -2.65 2.99
CA ILE A 121 13.64 -3.98 3.32
C ILE A 121 12.19 -4.11 2.85
N LEU A 122 12.00 -4.75 1.70
CA LEU A 122 10.67 -5.04 1.18
C LEU A 122 10.11 -6.31 1.84
N LYS A 123 8.85 -6.23 2.27
CA LYS A 123 8.08 -7.41 2.67
C LYS A 123 7.69 -8.16 1.39
N SER A 124 8.02 -9.44 1.29
CA SER A 124 7.72 -10.29 0.15
C SER A 124 6.95 -11.55 0.57
N GLY A 125 6.20 -12.12 -0.39
CA GLY A 125 5.36 -13.30 -0.22
C GLY A 125 3.91 -12.99 0.19
N ARG A 126 3.06 -14.02 0.15
CA ARG A 126 1.58 -13.92 0.27
C ARG A 126 1.08 -13.26 1.57
N HIS A 127 1.91 -13.20 2.61
CA HIS A 127 1.61 -12.59 3.91
C HIS A 127 2.74 -11.67 4.43
N GLY A 128 3.70 -11.28 3.58
CA GLY A 128 4.81 -10.40 3.98
C GLY A 128 5.79 -10.97 5.01
N LEU A 129 5.78 -12.29 5.23
CA LEU A 129 6.65 -12.98 6.19
C LEU A 129 8.12 -13.02 5.76
N LYS A 130 8.40 -12.92 4.45
CA LYS A 130 9.77 -12.87 3.94
C LYS A 130 10.21 -11.42 3.81
N ARG A 131 11.46 -11.13 4.15
CA ARG A 131 12.05 -9.80 4.03
C ARG A 131 13.15 -9.86 2.99
N LEU A 132 13.04 -9.05 1.94
CA LEU A 132 14.06 -8.90 0.91
C LEU A 132 14.81 -7.61 1.19
N ARG A 133 16.10 -7.71 1.46
CA ARG A 133 16.98 -6.55 1.59
C ARG A 133 17.49 -6.16 0.20
N ILE A 134 17.20 -4.95 -0.22
CA ILE A 134 17.65 -4.38 -1.49
C ILE A 134 18.65 -3.29 -1.16
N ALA A 135 19.82 -3.33 -1.77
CA ALA A 135 20.78 -2.23 -1.66
C ALA A 135 20.27 -1.04 -2.49
N LEU A 136 20.35 0.16 -1.92
CA LEU A 136 20.07 1.43 -2.57
C LEU A 136 21.41 2.15 -2.74
N PRO A 137 22.09 2.01 -3.89
CA PRO A 137 23.40 2.60 -4.07
C PRO A 137 23.28 4.10 -4.24
N ASP A 138 24.00 4.86 -3.42
CA ASP A 138 23.94 6.34 -3.41
C ASP A 138 24.20 6.95 -4.79
N PHE A 139 25.10 6.37 -5.60
CA PHE A 139 25.43 6.89 -6.94
C PHE A 139 24.30 6.79 -7.96
N ILE A 140 23.25 6.00 -7.70
CA ILE A 140 22.07 5.89 -8.57
C ILE A 140 21.05 6.97 -8.19
N TRP A 141 20.95 7.28 -6.90
CA TRP A 141 19.87 8.09 -6.33
C TRP A 141 20.29 9.51 -5.97
N ARG A 142 21.60 9.75 -5.81
CA ARG A 142 22.20 11.07 -5.62
C ARG A 142 22.91 11.47 -6.91
N PRO A 143 22.68 12.70 -7.43
CA PRO A 143 23.41 13.25 -8.55
C PRO A 143 24.89 13.49 -8.22
#